data_AF-A0A7W1ISK9-F1
#
_entry.id   AF-A0A7W1ISK9-F1
#
_cell.length_a   1.000
_cell.length_b   1.000
_cell.length_c   1.000
_cell.angle_alpha   90.00
_cell.angle_beta   90.00
_cell.angle_gamma   90.00
#
_symmetry.space_group_name_H-M   'P 1'
#
loop_
_entity.id
_entity.type
_entity.pdbx_description
1 polymer ?
#
loop_
_entity_poly.entity_id
_entity_poly.type
_entity_poly.pdbx_seq_one_letter_code
_entity_poly.pdbx_strand_id
1 'polypeptide(L)'
;MVAHDKQYETRQEWLIKHVQDMLAVEKHIHDEVAQHRQTDHLDDLPEVARAAHAVEQTLGQHVSVLENYLEGIGGRATGTGRFRRAMTNVTGAFTGLFARLREHGASRFLRDGYTALNLAAITYEMLHTTALAHHDRHLAQIAIANLNDLTRLISELGRLMPQAIAREAAELEGGDGGIAGEAEANTVRAWTREPLVT
;
A
#
# COMPACT_ATOMS: atom_id res chain seq x y z
N MET A 1 -32.21 13.29 -18.91
CA MET A 1 -31.89 11.90 -19.30
C MET A 1 -30.38 11.78 -19.22
N VAL A 2 -29.86 11.31 -18.08
CA VAL A 2 -28.42 11.18 -17.85
C VAL A 2 -27.93 10.02 -18.69
N ALA A 3 -26.92 10.27 -19.53
CA ALA A 3 -26.28 9.23 -20.33
C ALA A 3 -25.76 8.15 -19.38
N HIS A 4 -26.29 6.94 -19.49
CA HIS A 4 -25.79 5.77 -18.80
C HIS A 4 -24.44 5.45 -19.44
N ASP A 5 -23.36 5.95 -18.85
CA ASP A 5 -22.00 5.61 -19.27
C ASP A 5 -21.86 4.09 -19.15
N LYS A 6 -21.41 3.42 -20.22
CA LYS A 6 -21.42 1.95 -20.32
C LYS A 6 -20.52 1.36 -19.23
N GLN A 7 -21.14 0.87 -18.15
CA GLN A 7 -20.49 0.17 -17.06
C GLN A 7 -20.17 -1.27 -17.51
N TYR A 8 -18.94 -1.50 -18.00
CA TYR A 8 -18.32 -2.80 -18.35
C TYR A 8 -19.10 -3.67 -19.34
N GLU A 9 -18.56 -3.95 -20.53
CA GLU A 9 -19.26 -4.78 -21.52
C GLU A 9 -19.11 -6.28 -21.22
N THR A 10 -18.07 -6.69 -20.47
CA THR A 10 -17.86 -8.10 -20.08
C THR A 10 -17.29 -8.29 -18.67
N ARG A 11 -17.50 -9.49 -18.09
CA ARG A 11 -16.82 -9.96 -16.86
C ARG A 11 -15.31 -9.76 -16.93
N GLN A 12 -14.71 -10.06 -18.08
CA GLN A 12 -13.26 -10.01 -18.27
C GLN A 12 -12.75 -8.56 -18.24
N GLU A 13 -13.43 -7.63 -18.91
CA GLU A 13 -13.07 -6.21 -18.85
C GLU A 13 -13.16 -5.65 -17.43
N TRP A 14 -14.18 -6.08 -16.68
CA TRP A 14 -14.36 -5.67 -15.29
C TRP A 14 -13.20 -6.15 -14.40
N LEU A 15 -12.81 -7.43 -14.52
CA LEU A 15 -11.64 -8.00 -13.82
C LEU A 15 -10.33 -7.32 -14.24
N ILE A 16 -10.10 -7.14 -15.54
CA ILE A 16 -8.90 -6.46 -16.06
C ILE A 16 -8.76 -5.08 -15.44
N LYS A 17 -9.84 -4.29 -15.42
CA LYS A 17 -9.78 -2.93 -14.89
C LYS A 17 -9.45 -2.92 -13.39
N HIS A 18 -10.08 -3.76 -12.57
CA HIS A 18 -9.80 -3.78 -11.13
C HIS A 18 -8.36 -4.21 -10.83
N VAL A 19 -7.82 -5.14 -11.62
CA VAL A 19 -6.41 -5.52 -11.48
C VAL A 19 -5.47 -4.40 -11.94
N GLN A 20 -5.81 -3.68 -13.02
CA GLN A 20 -5.05 -2.51 -13.46
C GLN A 20 -5.08 -1.37 -12.43
N ASP A 21 -6.24 -1.11 -11.82
CA ASP A 21 -6.40 -0.11 -10.76
C ASP A 21 -5.57 -0.50 -9.52
N MET A 22 -5.57 -1.78 -9.11
CA MET A 22 -4.71 -2.24 -8.00
C MET A 22 -3.22 -2.18 -8.35
N LEU A 23 -2.85 -2.58 -9.57
CA LEU A 23 -1.47 -2.51 -10.06
C LEU A 23 -0.95 -1.06 -10.09
N ALA A 24 -1.84 -0.08 -10.34
CA ALA A 24 -1.54 1.34 -10.24
C ALA A 24 -1.07 1.76 -8.87
N VAL A 25 -1.87 1.38 -7.87
CA VAL A 25 -1.63 1.71 -6.47
C VAL A 25 -0.29 1.12 -6.04
N GLU A 26 -0.09 -0.17 -6.30
CA GLU A 26 1.13 -0.90 -5.96
C GLU A 26 2.39 -0.28 -6.58
N LYS A 27 2.39 -0.04 -7.90
CA LYS A 27 3.54 0.56 -8.60
C LYS A 27 3.86 1.95 -8.07
N HIS A 28 2.85 2.77 -7.85
CA HIS A 28 3.06 4.12 -7.37
C HIS A 28 3.72 4.13 -5.99
N ILE A 29 3.20 3.34 -5.04
CA ILE A 29 3.77 3.26 -3.70
C ILE A 29 5.19 2.66 -3.75
N HIS A 30 5.40 1.61 -4.55
CA HIS A 30 6.71 0.99 -4.73
C HIS A 30 7.75 2.00 -5.23
N ASP A 31 7.44 2.74 -6.29
CA ASP A 31 8.36 3.71 -6.89
C ASP A 31 8.71 4.82 -5.90
N GLU A 32 7.75 5.28 -5.08
CA GLU A 32 7.98 6.32 -4.09
C GLU A 32 8.83 5.83 -2.90
N VAL A 33 8.59 4.62 -2.41
CA VAL A 33 9.43 4.01 -1.37
C VAL A 33 10.85 3.79 -1.89
N ALA A 34 11.00 3.28 -3.11
CA ALA A 34 12.30 3.07 -3.75
C ALA A 34 13.04 4.40 -3.95
N GLN A 35 12.33 5.46 -4.36
CA GLN A 35 12.90 6.79 -4.48
C GLN A 35 13.35 7.35 -3.13
N HIS A 36 12.56 7.21 -2.06
CA HIS A 36 12.91 7.69 -0.71
C HIS A 36 14.19 7.06 -0.19
N ARG A 37 14.34 5.75 -0.37
CA ARG A 37 15.54 5.03 0.06
C ARG A 37 16.81 5.51 -0.65
N GLN A 38 16.70 6.12 -1.83
CA GLN A 38 17.83 6.69 -2.56
C GLN A 38 18.15 8.14 -2.16
N THR A 39 17.17 8.87 -1.62
CA THR A 39 17.30 10.31 -1.37
C THR A 39 17.39 10.71 0.10
N ASP A 40 16.91 9.88 1.04
CA ASP A 40 16.89 10.20 2.47
C ASP A 40 17.91 9.40 3.27
N HIS A 41 18.44 10.05 4.33
CA HIS A 41 19.22 9.42 5.38
C HIS A 41 18.29 8.70 6.38
N LEU A 42 17.55 7.68 5.94
CA LEU A 42 16.81 6.79 6.85
C LEU A 42 17.73 6.00 7.81
N ASP A 43 19.05 6.15 7.64
CA ASP A 43 20.12 5.51 8.39
C ASP A 43 20.07 5.79 9.90
N ASP A 44 19.38 6.85 10.31
CA ASP A 44 19.30 7.18 11.72
C ASP A 44 18.49 6.12 12.49
N LEU A 45 17.43 5.53 11.93
CA LEU A 45 16.60 4.48 12.56
C LEU A 45 16.66 3.16 11.77
N PRO A 46 17.54 2.20 12.14
CA PRO A 46 17.70 0.93 11.43
C PRO A 46 16.41 0.11 11.30
N GLU A 47 15.49 0.21 12.25
CA GLU A 47 14.16 -0.41 12.19
C GLU A 47 13.31 0.16 11.06
N VAL A 48 13.33 1.48 10.86
CA VAL A 48 12.56 2.16 9.81
C VAL A 48 13.14 1.84 8.44
N ALA A 49 14.47 1.82 8.31
CA ALA A 49 15.14 1.40 7.08
C ALA A 49 14.80 -0.06 6.71
N ARG A 50 14.74 -0.97 7.69
CA ARG A 50 14.32 -2.36 7.49
C ARG A 50 12.86 -2.45 7.06
N ALA A 51 11.95 -1.73 7.72
CA ALA A 51 10.55 -1.70 7.35
C ALA A 51 10.35 -1.14 5.92
N ALA A 52 11.06 -0.07 5.56
CA ALA A 52 11.03 0.50 4.21
C ALA A 52 11.48 -0.53 3.15
N HIS A 53 12.54 -1.29 3.43
CA HIS A 53 13.01 -2.34 2.54
C HIS A 53 11.98 -3.48 2.42
N ALA A 54 11.38 -3.91 3.53
CA ALA A 54 10.34 -4.94 3.53
C ALA A 54 9.11 -4.52 2.71
N VAL A 55 8.70 -3.24 2.82
CA VAL A 55 7.63 -2.66 2.01
C VAL A 55 8.00 -2.72 0.52
N GLU A 56 9.14 -2.17 0.11
CA GLU A 56 9.57 -2.19 -1.29
C GLU A 56 9.59 -3.61 -1.87
N GLN A 57 10.21 -4.57 -1.17
CA GLN A 57 10.29 -5.95 -1.64
C GLN A 57 8.91 -6.61 -1.78
N THR A 58 8.02 -6.37 -0.81
CA THR A 58 6.67 -6.94 -0.83
C THR A 58 5.84 -6.37 -1.99
N LEU A 59 5.84 -5.04 -2.17
CA LEU A 59 5.12 -4.39 -3.27
C LEU A 59 5.69 -4.83 -4.63
N GLY A 60 7.01 -4.95 -4.77
CA GLY A 60 7.64 -5.45 -6.00
C GLY A 60 7.21 -6.88 -6.37
N GLN A 61 7.05 -7.75 -5.36
CA GLN A 61 6.50 -9.09 -5.55
C GLN A 61 5.01 -9.03 -5.96
N HIS A 62 4.21 -8.20 -5.30
CA HIS A 62 2.79 -8.01 -5.64
C HIS A 62 2.61 -7.51 -7.09
N VAL A 63 3.37 -6.50 -7.50
CA VAL A 63 3.39 -5.97 -8.87
C VAL A 63 3.64 -7.09 -9.87
N SER A 64 4.67 -7.91 -9.64
CA SER A 64 5.02 -9.02 -10.52
C SER A 64 3.89 -10.05 -10.62
N VAL A 65 3.23 -10.38 -9.50
CA VAL A 65 2.09 -11.32 -9.48
C VAL A 65 0.89 -10.78 -10.26
N LEU A 66 0.55 -9.50 -10.07
CA LEU A 66 -0.58 -8.86 -10.76
C LEU A 66 -0.33 -8.71 -12.27
N GLU A 67 0.90 -8.39 -12.68
CA GLU A 67 1.30 -8.36 -14.09
C GLU A 67 1.18 -9.73 -14.74
N ASN A 68 1.69 -10.78 -14.08
CA ASN A 68 1.56 -12.17 -14.56
C ASN A 68 0.09 -12.60 -14.69
N TYR A 69 -0.76 -12.22 -13.73
CA TYR A 69 -2.20 -12.49 -13.80
C TYR A 69 -2.83 -11.78 -15.01
N LEU A 70 -2.52 -10.49 -15.20
CA LEU A 70 -2.98 -9.69 -16.34
C LEU A 70 -2.58 -10.30 -17.68
N GLU A 71 -1.32 -10.72 -17.83
CA GLU A 71 -0.84 -11.41 -19.04
C GLU A 71 -1.60 -12.72 -19.30
N GLY A 72 -1.84 -13.51 -18.24
CA GLY A 72 -2.56 -14.78 -18.32
C GLY A 72 -4.03 -14.65 -18.75
N ILE A 73 -4.70 -13.55 -18.38
CA ILE A 73 -6.09 -13.29 -18.80
C ILE A 73 -6.17 -12.53 -20.13
N GLY A 74 -5.21 -11.63 -20.40
CA GLY A 74 -5.10 -10.88 -21.65
C GLY A 74 -4.72 -11.76 -22.85
N GLY A 75 -3.90 -12.80 -22.63
CA GLY A 75 -3.53 -13.79 -23.66
C GLY A 75 -4.68 -14.71 -24.08
N ARG A 76 -5.75 -14.83 -23.26
CA ARG A 76 -6.94 -15.67 -23.57
C ARG A 76 -7.98 -14.97 -24.44
N ALA A 77 -7.93 -13.65 -24.59
CA ALA A 77 -8.86 -12.87 -25.42
C ALA A 77 -8.12 -12.10 -26.52
N THR A 78 -7.96 -12.74 -27.69
CA THR A 78 -7.85 -12.09 -29.02
C THR A 78 -6.84 -10.93 -29.21
N GLY A 79 -5.78 -11.15 -29.98
CA GLY A 79 -5.17 -10.12 -30.86
C GLY A 79 -4.30 -9.03 -30.21
N THR A 80 -3.15 -9.43 -29.64
CA THR A 80 -1.79 -8.83 -29.78
C THR A 80 -1.53 -7.31 -29.93
N GLY A 81 -2.42 -6.36 -29.61
CA GLY A 81 -2.13 -4.92 -29.86
C GLY A 81 -2.62 -3.87 -28.87
N ARG A 82 -3.70 -4.12 -28.12
CA ARG A 82 -4.29 -3.15 -27.17
C ARG A 82 -3.80 -3.34 -25.72
N PHE A 83 -3.52 -4.56 -25.30
CA PHE A 83 -3.20 -4.87 -23.91
C PHE A 83 -1.85 -4.30 -23.45
N ARG A 84 -0.81 -4.41 -24.29
CA ARG A 84 0.53 -3.85 -24.02
C ARG A 84 0.51 -2.31 -23.88
N ARG A 85 -0.46 -1.63 -24.51
CA ARG A 85 -0.69 -0.18 -24.36
C ARG A 85 -1.50 0.20 -23.12
N ALA A 86 -2.24 -0.74 -22.54
CA ALA A 86 -3.04 -0.50 -21.34
C ALA A 86 -2.19 -0.55 -20.05
N MET A 87 -1.11 -1.35 -20.02
CA MET A 87 -0.13 -1.31 -18.92
C MET A 87 0.55 0.06 -18.77
N THR A 88 0.66 0.83 -19.86
CA THR A 88 1.23 2.20 -19.86
C THR A 88 0.24 3.29 -19.46
N ASN A 89 -1.07 3.01 -19.44
CA ASN A 89 -2.13 4.02 -19.21
C ASN A 89 -2.65 4.05 -17.78
N VAL A 90 -1.87 3.52 -16.85
CA VAL A 90 -2.15 3.67 -15.43
C VAL A 90 -1.74 5.08 -15.02
N THR A 91 -2.57 6.05 -15.37
CA THR A 91 -2.39 7.45 -15.06
C THR A 91 -3.70 7.96 -14.44
N GLY A 92 -3.75 8.00 -13.12
CA GLY A 92 -4.92 8.50 -12.42
C GLY A 92 -4.81 8.49 -10.91
N ALA A 93 -4.51 9.66 -10.34
CA ALA A 93 -4.92 10.10 -9.01
C ALA A 93 -4.26 9.50 -7.74
N PHE A 94 -2.93 9.45 -7.67
CA PHE A 94 -2.25 9.41 -6.36
C PHE A 94 -1.17 10.48 -6.15
N THR A 95 -0.93 11.34 -7.16
CA THR A 95 0.06 12.42 -7.17
C THR A 95 -0.06 13.44 -6.03
N GLY A 96 -1.13 13.41 -5.24
CA GLY A 96 -1.33 14.32 -4.11
C GLY A 96 -0.87 13.80 -2.75
N LEU A 97 -0.74 12.48 -2.54
CA LEU A 97 -0.50 11.96 -1.20
C LEU A 97 0.99 12.05 -0.79
N PHE A 98 1.90 12.01 -1.76
CA PHE A 98 3.35 11.88 -1.51
C PHE A 98 4.20 13.04 -2.03
N ALA A 99 3.57 14.13 -2.49
CA ALA A 99 4.27 15.25 -3.12
C ALA A 99 5.23 16.06 -2.20
N ARG A 100 5.51 15.63 -0.95
CA ARG A 100 6.30 16.41 0.03
C ARG A 100 7.06 15.55 1.04
N LEU A 101 7.84 14.63 0.51
CA LEU A 101 8.45 13.58 1.30
C LEU A 101 9.99 13.79 1.37
N ARG A 102 10.50 14.75 0.59
CA ARG A 102 11.92 15.07 0.35
C ARG A 102 12.63 15.95 1.41
N GLU A 103 12.01 16.22 2.57
CA GLU A 103 12.55 17.14 3.59
C GLU A 103 12.31 16.70 5.04
N HIS A 104 11.86 15.47 5.31
CA HIS A 104 11.26 15.19 6.61
C HIS A 104 11.56 13.79 7.16
N GLY A 105 11.81 13.75 8.47
CA GLY A 105 12.31 12.60 9.23
C GLY A 105 11.47 11.32 9.17
N ALA A 106 12.00 10.28 9.81
CA ALA A 106 11.46 8.93 9.86
C ALA A 106 9.97 8.86 10.20
N SER A 107 9.47 9.73 11.09
CA SER A 107 8.06 9.77 11.46
C SER A 107 7.14 10.09 10.27
N ARG A 108 7.58 10.94 9.35
CA ARG A 108 6.78 11.30 8.17
C ARG A 108 6.73 10.17 7.16
N PHE A 109 7.87 9.53 6.91
CA PHE A 109 7.94 8.32 6.09
C PHE A 109 6.98 7.25 6.62
N LEU A 110 7.03 6.98 7.92
CA LEU A 110 6.13 6.00 8.56
C LEU A 110 4.66 6.38 8.39
N ARG A 111 4.30 7.66 8.54
CA ARG A 111 2.91 8.13 8.40
C ARG A 111 2.41 7.95 6.97
N ASP A 112 3.20 8.41 6.02
CA ASP A 112 2.83 8.42 4.61
C ASP A 112 2.77 6.98 4.09
N GLY A 113 3.75 6.15 4.44
CA GLY A 113 3.74 4.70 4.18
C GLY A 113 2.54 4.00 4.82
N TYR A 114 2.24 4.27 6.09
CA TYR A 114 1.06 3.69 6.77
C TYR A 114 -0.23 4.01 6.03
N THR A 115 -0.39 5.25 5.57
CA THR A 115 -1.57 5.70 4.81
C THR A 115 -1.63 5.04 3.43
N ALA A 116 -0.48 4.97 2.73
CA ALA A 116 -0.32 4.30 1.45
C ALA A 116 -0.79 2.84 1.50
N LEU A 117 -0.28 2.11 2.48
CA LEU A 117 -0.53 0.68 2.61
C LEU A 117 -1.98 0.40 3.02
N ASN A 118 -2.61 1.27 3.83
CA ASN A 118 -4.04 1.15 4.12
C ASN A 118 -4.92 1.38 2.88
N LEU A 119 -4.54 2.34 2.02
CA LEU A 119 -5.20 2.54 0.73
C LEU A 119 -5.03 1.31 -0.19
N ALA A 120 -3.84 0.72 -0.24
CA ALA A 120 -3.62 -0.52 -0.97
C ALA A 120 -4.44 -1.69 -0.38
N ALA A 121 -4.50 -1.80 0.94
CA ALA A 121 -5.26 -2.83 1.64
C ALA A 121 -6.76 -2.77 1.31
N ILE A 122 -7.39 -1.58 1.39
CA ILE A 122 -8.81 -1.45 1.02
C ILE A 122 -9.03 -1.71 -0.48
N THR A 123 -8.06 -1.37 -1.33
CA THR A 123 -8.13 -1.66 -2.77
C THR A 123 -8.05 -3.18 -3.03
N TYR A 124 -7.24 -3.93 -2.27
CA TYR A 124 -7.24 -5.39 -2.32
C TYR A 124 -8.53 -6.00 -1.80
N GLU A 125 -9.16 -5.42 -0.76
CA GLU A 125 -10.48 -5.86 -0.31
C GLU A 125 -11.53 -5.71 -1.43
N MET A 126 -11.51 -4.57 -2.13
CA MET A 126 -12.34 -4.36 -3.32
C MET A 126 -12.03 -5.40 -4.41
N LEU A 127 -10.75 -5.64 -4.72
CA LEU A 127 -10.33 -6.61 -5.73
C LEU A 127 -10.75 -8.04 -5.38
N HIS A 128 -10.55 -8.44 -4.12
CA HIS A 128 -10.94 -9.76 -3.61
C HIS A 128 -12.45 -9.96 -3.73
N THR A 129 -13.23 -8.95 -3.33
CA THR A 129 -14.68 -8.97 -3.41
C THR A 129 -15.14 -9.08 -4.87
N THR A 130 -14.56 -8.29 -5.78
CA THR A 130 -14.84 -8.35 -7.21
C THR A 130 -14.49 -9.71 -7.81
N ALA A 131 -13.34 -10.28 -7.44
CA ALA A 131 -12.92 -11.60 -7.90
C ALA A 131 -13.90 -12.70 -7.45
N LEU A 132 -14.32 -12.67 -6.18
CA LEU A 132 -15.32 -13.59 -5.65
C LEU A 132 -16.68 -13.46 -6.34
N ALA A 133 -17.15 -12.22 -6.55
CA ALA A 133 -18.41 -11.93 -7.24
C ALA A 133 -18.43 -12.49 -8.68
N HIS A 134 -17.27 -12.57 -9.32
CA HIS A 134 -17.10 -13.15 -10.65
C HIS A 134 -16.59 -14.59 -10.67
N HIS A 135 -16.60 -15.28 -9.52
CA HIS A 135 -16.12 -16.67 -9.38
C HIS A 135 -14.67 -16.88 -9.83
N ASP A 136 -13.84 -15.84 -9.84
CA ASP A 136 -12.42 -15.94 -10.13
C ASP A 136 -11.64 -16.29 -8.86
N ARG A 137 -11.56 -17.59 -8.56
CA ARG A 137 -10.92 -18.08 -7.33
C ARG A 137 -9.41 -17.83 -7.32
N HIS A 138 -8.77 -17.80 -8.48
CA HIS A 138 -7.34 -17.54 -8.56
C HIS A 138 -7.02 -16.09 -8.19
N LEU A 139 -7.73 -15.12 -8.78
CA LEU A 139 -7.55 -13.72 -8.43
C LEU A 139 -7.95 -13.43 -6.98
N ALA A 140 -9.02 -14.06 -6.48
CA ALA A 140 -9.42 -13.91 -5.09
C ALA A 140 -8.31 -14.37 -4.14
N GLN A 141 -7.61 -15.46 -4.44
CA GLN A 141 -6.48 -15.95 -3.66
C GLN A 141 -5.27 -14.99 -3.72
N ILE A 142 -4.96 -14.44 -4.90
CA ILE A 142 -3.91 -13.41 -5.04
C ILE A 142 -4.25 -12.21 -4.15
N ALA A 143 -5.47 -11.68 -4.26
CA ALA A 143 -5.87 -10.48 -3.55
C ALA A 143 -5.81 -10.66 -2.01
N ILE A 144 -6.30 -11.79 -1.49
CA ILE A 144 -6.27 -12.03 -0.03
C ILE A 144 -4.85 -12.32 0.48
N ALA A 145 -4.00 -12.98 -0.31
CA ALA A 145 -2.61 -13.22 0.05
C ALA A 145 -1.86 -11.88 0.19
N ASN A 146 -1.95 -11.03 -0.83
CA ASN A 146 -1.30 -9.72 -0.84
C ASN A 146 -1.86 -8.81 0.27
N LEU A 147 -3.18 -8.84 0.52
CA LEU A 147 -3.79 -8.11 1.65
C LEU A 147 -3.19 -8.54 2.99
N ASN A 148 -3.03 -9.85 3.22
CA ASN A 148 -2.44 -10.35 4.46
C ASN A 148 -1.00 -9.86 4.65
N ASP A 149 -0.20 -9.83 3.59
CA ASP A 149 1.17 -9.30 3.66
C ASP A 149 1.18 -7.80 3.99
N LEU A 150 0.27 -7.01 3.39
CA LEU A 150 0.13 -5.59 3.72
C LEU A 150 -0.30 -5.34 5.17
N THR A 151 -1.23 -6.13 5.73
CA THR A 151 -1.69 -5.92 7.12
C THR A 151 -0.57 -6.06 8.15
N ARG A 152 0.40 -6.95 7.88
CA ARG A 152 1.59 -7.12 8.74
C ARG A 152 2.48 -5.89 8.68
N LEU A 153 2.77 -5.39 7.48
CA LEU A 153 3.57 -4.18 7.27
C LEU A 153 2.89 -2.95 7.89
N ILE A 154 1.59 -2.76 7.70
CA ILE A 154 0.82 -1.67 8.30
C ILE A 154 0.98 -1.67 9.83
N SER A 155 0.85 -2.86 10.45
CA SER A 155 1.01 -3.01 11.89
C SER A 155 2.42 -2.67 12.36
N GLU A 156 3.44 -3.10 11.61
CA GLU A 156 4.85 -2.78 11.89
C GLU A 156 5.11 -1.27 11.81
N LEU A 157 4.68 -0.60 10.74
CA LEU A 157 4.83 0.84 10.55
C LEU A 157 4.16 1.63 11.69
N GLY A 158 2.94 1.22 12.07
CA GLY A 158 2.20 1.83 13.18
C GLY A 158 2.95 1.71 14.51
N ARG A 159 3.61 0.57 14.76
CA ARG A 159 4.40 0.32 15.97
C ARG A 159 5.71 1.12 16.02
N LEU A 160 6.29 1.43 14.87
CA LEU A 160 7.53 2.23 14.79
C LEU A 160 7.27 3.73 14.96
N MET A 161 6.04 4.20 14.74
CA MET A 161 5.69 5.62 14.80
C MET A 161 6.06 6.29 16.15
N PRO A 162 5.70 5.74 17.32
CA PRO A 162 6.04 6.35 18.61
C PRO A 162 7.55 6.42 18.84
N GLN A 163 8.31 5.44 18.35
CA GLN A 163 9.77 5.38 18.48
C GLN A 163 10.43 6.46 17.62
N ALA A 164 9.97 6.65 16.38
CA ALA A 164 10.46 7.70 15.50
C ALA A 164 10.19 9.09 16.07
N ILE A 165 8.96 9.36 16.53
CA ILE A 165 8.59 10.66 17.11
C ILE A 165 9.35 10.96 18.41
N ALA A 166 9.47 9.98 19.33
CA ALA A 166 10.17 10.19 20.59
C ALA A 166 11.66 10.53 20.36
N ARG A 167 12.28 9.85 19.38
CA ARG A 167 13.66 10.13 19.00
C ARG A 167 13.82 11.50 18.35
N GLU A 168 12.97 11.83 17.36
CA GLU A 168 12.98 13.14 16.72
C GLU A 168 12.77 14.27 17.75
N ALA A 169 11.87 14.09 18.72
CA ALA A 169 11.66 15.05 19.80
C ALA A 169 12.91 15.22 20.69
N ALA A 170 13.59 14.14 21.03
CA ALA A 170 14.83 14.19 21.83
C ALA A 170 15.98 14.88 21.07
N GLU A 171 16.15 14.54 19.79
CA GLU A 171 17.26 15.04 18.95
C GLU A 171 17.06 16.49 18.48
N LEU A 172 15.83 16.86 18.12
CA LEU A 172 15.53 18.16 17.50
C LEU A 172 15.06 19.21 18.52
N GLU A 173 14.40 18.79 19.60
CA GLU A 173 13.75 19.69 20.55
C GLU A 173 14.21 19.50 22.01
N GLY A 174 15.09 18.52 22.29
CA GLY A 174 15.53 18.20 23.64
C GLY A 174 14.44 17.58 24.53
N GLY A 175 13.42 16.98 23.91
CA GLY A 175 12.32 16.29 24.59
C GLY A 175 12.74 14.94 25.21
N ASP A 176 11.79 14.30 25.91
CA ASP A 176 12.00 12.99 26.52
C ASP A 176 11.86 11.85 25.49
N GLY A 177 12.98 11.25 25.10
CA GLY A 177 13.01 10.08 24.21
C GLY A 177 12.52 8.77 24.84
N GLY A 178 12.34 8.72 26.16
CA GLY A 178 11.86 7.55 26.90
C GLY A 178 10.37 7.26 26.76
N ILE A 179 9.60 8.17 26.14
CA ILE A 179 8.13 8.11 26.07
C ILE A 179 7.58 7.12 25.03
N ALA A 180 8.43 6.58 24.15
CA ALA A 180 7.99 5.74 23.02
C ALA A 180 7.16 4.52 23.47
N GLY A 181 7.61 3.81 24.52
CA GLY A 181 6.93 2.61 25.01
C GLY A 181 5.56 2.91 25.63
N GLU A 182 5.44 4.04 26.34
CA GLU A 182 4.15 4.50 26.88
C GLU A 182 3.20 4.88 25.74
N ALA A 183 3.68 5.65 24.77
CA ALA A 183 2.90 6.06 23.61
C ALA A 183 2.43 4.87 22.76
N GLU A 184 3.28 3.86 22.55
CA GLU A 184 2.92 2.60 21.89
C GLU A 184 1.80 1.88 22.67
N ALA A 185 1.95 1.68 23.98
CA ALA A 185 0.94 1.02 24.80
C ALA A 185 -0.40 1.78 24.79
N ASN A 186 -0.35 3.11 24.92
CA ASN A 186 -1.54 3.97 24.91
C ASN A 186 -2.30 3.87 23.58
N THR A 187 -1.58 3.90 22.46
CA THR A 187 -2.18 3.83 21.11
C THR A 187 -2.72 2.45 20.81
N VAL A 188 -2.00 1.37 21.13
CA VAL A 188 -2.51 -0.01 20.98
C VAL A 188 -3.83 -0.19 21.74
N ARG A 189 -3.93 0.29 22.98
CA ARG A 189 -5.19 0.24 23.77
C ARG A 189 -6.35 0.97 23.10
N ALA A 190 -6.08 2.07 22.39
CA ALA A 190 -7.11 2.80 21.66
C ALA A 190 -7.73 1.95 20.53
N TRP A 191 -6.96 1.03 19.94
CA TRP A 191 -7.42 0.13 18.87
C TRP A 191 -8.06 -1.16 19.40
N THR A 192 -7.68 -1.64 20.59
CA THR A 192 -8.11 -2.95 21.09
C THR A 192 -9.40 -2.94 21.92
N ARG A 193 -9.97 -1.77 22.26
CA ARG A 193 -11.17 -1.62 23.13
C ARG A 193 -11.19 -2.67 24.27
N GLU A 194 -10.23 -2.62 25.18
CA GLU A 194 -10.44 -3.27 26.47
C GLU A 194 -11.56 -2.53 27.22
N PRO A 195 -12.58 -3.22 27.76
CA PRO A 195 -13.52 -2.58 28.65
C PRO A 195 -12.75 -2.04 29.86
N LEU A 196 -13.04 -0.79 30.25
CA LEU A 196 -12.60 -0.27 31.55
C LEU A 196 -13.10 -1.25 32.62
N VAL A 197 -12.18 -1.95 33.27
CA VAL A 197 -12.51 -2.69 34.49
C VAL A 197 -12.84 -1.64 35.55
N THR A 198 -14.13 -1.34 35.68
CA THR A 198 -14.70 -0.58 36.81
C THR A 198 -14.78 -1.44 38.06
#